data_AF-A0A4W4F5S7-F1
#
_entry.id   AF-A0A4W4F5S7-F1
#
_cell.length_a   1.000
_cell.length_b   1.000
_cell.length_c   1.000
_cell.angle_alpha   90.00
_cell.angle_beta   90.00
_cell.angle_gamma   90.00
#
_symmetry.space_group_name_H-M   'P 1'
#
loop_
_entity.id
_entity.type
_entity.pdbx_description
1 polymer ?
#
loop_
_entity_poly.entity_id
_entity_poly.type
_entity_poly.pdbx_seq_one_letter_code
_entity_poly.pdbx_strand_id
1 'polypeptide(L)'
;MDKAVLCILIDKNDKSEYVCFTQKKPEGIHIGLSNGEDVWKADLSEEMLSQLKKKTFLKSTEDYALKLKSACQNGNAFISLQEDSAVLTLGSESTDPNVSFSKLPDLEGRTQIKELLFSMAGSLMQQNSTGGQSSSPMKSLQKRSTAFEPRKHHGGPTIAVRKRLPGDSLINPGTRRKLAATGVDFDDGDDM
;
A
#
# COMPACT_ATOMS: atom_id res chain seq x y z
N MET A 1 2.75 -4.44 22.66
CA MET A 1 4.08 -3.87 22.32
C MET A 1 3.93 -3.23 20.97
N ASP A 2 4.12 -1.91 20.90
CA ASP A 2 3.91 -1.18 19.65
C ASP A 2 5.15 -1.37 18.76
N LYS A 3 4.96 -2.15 17.68
CA LYS A 3 5.95 -2.31 16.61
C LYS A 3 5.50 -1.48 15.42
N ALA A 4 6.42 -0.73 14.86
CA ALA A 4 6.17 0.08 13.68
C ALA A 4 7.24 -0.23 12.63
N VAL A 5 6.80 -0.53 11.41
CA VAL A 5 7.71 -0.61 10.27
C VAL A 5 8.15 0.80 9.90
N LEU A 6 9.45 1.01 9.78
CA LEU A 6 10.03 2.29 9.37
C LEU A 6 10.13 2.38 7.86
N CYS A 7 10.84 1.43 7.25
CA CYS A 7 11.21 1.47 5.84
C CYS A 7 11.74 0.11 5.36
N ILE A 8 11.93 -0.01 4.04
CA ILE A 8 12.73 -1.06 3.42
C ILE A 8 14.13 -0.51 3.17
N LEU A 9 15.14 -1.32 3.46
CA LEU A 9 16.54 -1.03 3.24
C LEU A 9 17.13 -2.04 2.27
N ILE A 10 18.15 -1.61 1.52
CA ILE A 10 18.83 -2.44 0.54
C ILE A 10 20.27 -2.65 1.02
N ASP A 11 20.73 -3.90 0.99
CA ASP A 11 22.13 -4.20 1.26
C ASP A 11 23.01 -3.76 0.08
N LYS A 12 24.13 -3.10 0.39
CA LYS A 12 25.10 -2.60 -0.58
C LYS A 12 25.72 -3.71 -1.43
N ASN A 13 25.87 -4.90 -0.88
CA ASN A 13 26.66 -5.97 -1.47
C ASN A 13 25.83 -6.80 -2.45
N ASP A 14 24.69 -7.30 -2.01
CA ASP A 14 23.86 -8.27 -2.76
C ASP A 14 22.54 -7.69 -3.27
N LYS A 15 22.20 -6.45 -2.88
CA LYS A 15 20.93 -5.76 -3.18
C LYS A 15 19.70 -6.45 -2.59
N SER A 16 19.87 -7.30 -1.59
CA SER A 16 18.76 -7.91 -0.87
C SER A 16 17.97 -6.83 -0.10
N GLU A 17 16.66 -7.04 -0.02
CA GLU A 17 15.75 -6.13 0.68
C GLU A 17 15.54 -6.58 2.13
N TYR A 18 15.55 -5.60 3.04
CA TYR A 18 15.37 -5.83 4.47
C TYR A 18 14.29 -4.89 5.01
N VAL A 19 13.42 -5.43 5.84
CA VAL A 19 12.44 -4.65 6.59
C VAL A 19 13.09 -4.09 7.84
N CYS A 20 13.11 -2.76 7.96
CA CYS A 20 13.51 -2.07 9.18
C CYS A 20 12.27 -1.74 10.01
N PHE A 21 12.29 -2.12 11.28
CA PHE A 21 11.20 -1.85 12.22
C PHE A 21 11.73 -1.33 13.55
N THR A 22 10.89 -0.58 14.26
CA THR A 22 11.13 -0.20 15.65
C THR A 22 10.17 -0.92 16.57
N GLN A 23 10.63 -1.19 17.79
CA GLN A 23 9.83 -1.76 18.86
C GLN A 23 10.00 -0.90 20.10
N LYS A 24 8.89 -0.35 20.59
CA LYS A 24 8.89 0.37 21.86
C LYS A 24 8.87 -0.64 23.01
N LYS A 25 9.90 -0.61 23.86
CA LYS A 25 9.97 -1.34 25.13
C LYS A 25 9.88 -0.35 26.31
N PRO A 26 9.58 -0.81 27.54
CA PRO A 26 9.57 0.04 28.73
C PRO A 26 10.93 0.73 28.99
N GLU A 27 12.03 0.04 28.65
CA GLU A 27 13.40 0.47 28.87
C GLU A 27 13.99 1.29 27.72
N GLY A 28 13.24 1.51 26.63
CA GLY A 28 13.71 2.27 25.47
C GLY A 28 13.17 1.79 24.13
N ILE A 29 13.78 2.27 23.05
CA ILE A 29 13.41 1.91 21.68
C ILE A 29 14.42 0.90 21.14
N HIS A 30 13.93 -0.19 20.57
CA HIS A 30 14.76 -1.15 19.87
C HIS A 30 14.55 -0.99 18.36
N ILE A 31 15.61 -1.14 17.59
CA ILE A 31 15.50 -1.26 16.13
C ILE A 31 15.76 -2.71 15.77
N GLY A 32 14.95 -3.23 14.87
CA GLY A 32 15.16 -4.53 14.25
C GLY A 32 15.25 -4.42 12.73
N LEU A 33 15.98 -5.38 12.17
CA LEU A 33 16.11 -5.64 10.75
C LEU A 33 15.70 -7.09 10.49
N SER A 34 15.04 -7.34 9.37
CA SER A 34 14.72 -8.71 8.95
C SER A 34 14.68 -8.83 7.44
N ASN A 35 15.18 -9.94 6.92
CA ASN A 35 15.03 -10.37 5.52
C ASN A 35 13.83 -11.31 5.31
N GLY A 36 13.03 -11.55 6.35
CA GLY A 36 11.91 -12.51 6.34
C GLY A 36 12.27 -13.93 6.80
N GLU A 37 13.55 -14.23 7.01
CA GLU A 37 14.03 -15.51 7.55
C GLU A 37 14.73 -15.31 8.90
N ASP A 38 15.67 -14.38 8.93
CA ASP A 38 16.47 -14.00 10.08
C ASP A 38 16.05 -12.61 10.61
N VAL A 39 16.41 -12.35 11.86
CA VAL A 39 16.18 -11.06 12.53
C VAL A 39 17.45 -10.61 13.22
N TRP A 40 17.83 -9.36 12.99
CA TRP A 40 18.88 -8.69 13.72
C TRP A 40 18.27 -7.59 14.58
N LYS A 41 18.79 -7.41 15.79
CA LYS A 41 18.37 -6.35 16.72
C LYS A 41 19.55 -5.52 17.20
N ALA A 42 19.26 -4.25 17.43
CA ALA A 42 20.13 -3.32 18.11
C ALA A 42 19.37 -2.66 19.26
N ASP A 43 19.98 -2.68 20.43
CA ASP A 43 19.52 -1.94 21.59
C ASP A 43 20.04 -0.51 21.46
N LEU A 44 19.13 0.45 21.27
CA LEU A 44 19.51 1.86 21.31
C LEU A 44 19.64 2.28 22.77
N SER A 45 20.84 2.13 23.34
CA SER A 45 21.12 2.70 24.65
C SER A 45 21.01 4.23 24.62
N GLU A 46 20.73 4.87 25.76
CA GLU A 46 20.74 6.34 25.84
C GLU A 46 22.09 6.94 25.40
N GLU A 47 23.19 6.21 25.59
CA GLU A 47 24.52 6.62 25.17
C GLU A 47 24.65 6.61 23.64
N MET A 48 24.24 5.51 22.97
CA MET A 48 24.23 5.44 21.52
C MET A 48 23.31 6.49 20.90
N LEU A 49 22.13 6.70 21.50
CA LEU A 49 21.22 7.77 21.09
C LEU A 49 21.85 9.15 21.28
N SER A 50 22.58 9.38 22.37
CA SER A 50 23.25 10.65 22.64
C SER A 50 24.41 10.91 21.69
N GLN A 51 25.21 9.89 21.38
CA GLN A 51 26.26 9.97 20.36
C GLN A 51 25.66 10.24 18.99
N LEU A 52 24.56 9.56 18.64
CA LEU A 52 23.87 9.82 17.39
C LEU A 52 23.31 11.24 17.37
N LYS A 53 22.63 11.71 18.42
CA LYS A 53 22.10 13.08 18.52
C LYS A 53 23.21 14.12 18.32
N LYS A 54 24.38 13.92 18.92
CA LYS A 54 25.56 14.78 18.72
C LYS A 54 26.06 14.76 17.28
N LYS A 55 26.15 13.58 16.66
CA LYS A 55 26.64 13.40 15.28
C LYS A 55 25.62 13.84 14.21
N THR A 56 24.33 13.80 14.53
CA THR A 56 23.23 14.03 13.59
C THR A 56 22.42 15.30 13.85
N PHE A 57 22.80 16.10 14.87
CA PHE A 57 22.12 17.31 15.34
C PHE A 57 20.62 17.11 15.68
N LEU A 58 20.23 15.91 16.13
CA LEU A 58 18.84 15.58 16.45
C LEU A 58 18.43 16.13 17.83
N LYS A 59 17.19 16.64 17.95
CA LYS A 59 16.66 17.22 19.18
C LYS A 59 15.93 16.19 20.05
N SER A 60 15.35 15.15 19.43
CA SER A 60 14.59 14.10 20.11
C SER A 60 14.85 12.68 19.56
N THR A 61 14.34 11.66 20.24
CA THR A 61 14.42 10.26 19.79
C THR A 61 13.38 9.94 18.70
N GLU A 62 12.25 10.63 18.66
CA GLU A 62 11.27 10.53 17.56
C GLU A 62 11.85 11.08 16.25
N ASP A 63 12.72 12.09 16.34
CA ASP A 63 13.42 12.64 15.18
C ASP A 63 14.35 11.60 14.54
N TYR A 64 14.84 10.62 15.30
CA TYR A 64 15.69 9.55 14.77
C TYR A 64 14.92 8.61 13.86
N ALA A 65 13.73 8.16 14.27
CA ALA A 65 12.91 7.28 13.44
C ALA A 65 12.47 7.99 12.14
N LEU A 66 12.14 9.28 12.24
CA LEU A 66 11.83 10.13 11.08
C LEU A 66 13.03 10.32 10.15
N LYS A 67 14.23 10.55 10.71
CA LYS A 67 15.45 10.70 9.92
C LYS A 67 15.85 9.41 9.24
N LEU A 68 15.76 8.27 9.92
CA LEU A 68 16.00 6.96 9.32
C LEU A 68 15.01 6.71 8.19
N LYS A 69 13.70 6.93 8.41
CA LYS A 69 12.68 6.82 7.36
C LYS A 69 12.98 7.73 6.16
N SER A 70 13.37 8.98 6.40
CA SER A 70 13.77 9.92 5.34
C SER A 70 15.03 9.46 4.61
N ALA A 71 16.03 8.94 5.33
CA ALA A 71 17.24 8.41 4.72
C ALA A 71 16.96 7.19 3.84
N CYS A 72 16.04 6.29 4.24
CA CYS A 72 15.62 5.18 3.40
C CYS A 72 14.91 5.69 2.12
N GLN A 73 14.02 6.67 2.24
CA GLN A 73 13.31 7.25 1.09
C GLN A 73 14.24 7.95 0.10
N ASN A 74 15.30 8.57 0.60
CA ASN A 74 16.28 9.28 -0.22
C ASN A 74 17.39 8.38 -0.76
N GLY A 75 17.38 7.09 -0.44
CA GLY A 75 18.45 6.16 -0.83
C GLY A 75 19.79 6.42 -0.12
N ASN A 76 19.75 7.09 1.03
CA ASN A 76 20.93 7.43 1.84
C ASN A 76 21.05 6.53 3.07
N ALA A 77 20.38 5.38 3.09
CA ALA A 77 20.51 4.40 4.16
C ALA A 77 20.76 3.03 3.55
N PHE A 78 21.77 2.35 4.07
CA PHE A 78 22.22 1.09 3.53
C PHE A 78 22.58 0.12 4.65
N ILE A 79 22.40 -1.16 4.35
CA ILE A 79 22.85 -2.24 5.22
C ILE A 79 24.10 -2.87 4.63
N SER A 80 24.99 -3.32 5.50
CA SER A 80 26.01 -4.31 5.16
C SER A 80 25.80 -5.48 6.10
N LEU A 81 25.41 -6.63 5.55
CA LEU A 81 25.29 -7.85 6.32
C LEU A 81 26.65 -8.54 6.47
N GLN A 82 26.87 -9.08 7.66
CA GLN A 82 27.93 -10.01 8.03
C GLN A 82 27.26 -11.25 8.66
N GLU A 83 27.97 -12.36 8.74
CA GLU A 83 27.42 -13.68 9.11
C GLU A 83 26.44 -13.64 10.30
N ASP A 84 26.88 -13.06 11.43
CA ASP A 84 26.08 -12.93 12.66
C ASP A 84 25.77 -11.47 13.05
N SER A 85 26.17 -10.49 12.23
CA SER A 85 26.01 -9.07 12.55
C SER A 85 25.60 -8.27 11.33
N ALA A 86 24.87 -7.18 11.54
CA ALA A 86 24.52 -6.26 10.47
C ALA A 86 24.89 -4.84 10.87
N VAL A 87 25.31 -4.02 9.90
CA VAL A 87 25.60 -2.61 10.15
C VAL A 87 24.74 -1.75 9.25
N LEU A 88 23.92 -0.89 9.86
CA LEU A 88 23.18 0.16 9.18
C LEU A 88 24.06 1.41 9.10
N THR A 89 24.27 1.91 7.89
CA THR A 89 24.97 3.18 7.65
C THR A 89 23.98 4.23 7.17
N LEU A 90 23.95 5.37 7.86
CA LEU A 90 23.06 6.49 7.59
C LEU A 90 23.78 7.57 6.78
N GLY A 91 24.04 7.28 5.51
CA GLY A 91 24.61 8.20 4.53
C GLY A 91 25.63 7.52 3.63
N SER A 92 26.42 8.34 2.94
CA SER A 92 27.42 7.90 1.95
C SER A 92 28.87 8.05 2.43
N GLU A 93 29.12 8.84 3.48
CA GLU A 93 30.45 9.19 3.96
C GLU A 93 30.91 8.31 5.13
N SER A 94 32.22 8.11 5.26
CA SER A 94 32.81 7.32 6.37
C SER A 94 32.58 7.93 7.76
N THR A 95 32.24 9.21 7.81
CA THR A 95 31.96 9.95 9.04
C THR A 95 30.49 9.81 9.47
N ASP A 96 29.65 9.17 8.65
CA ASP A 96 28.22 9.05 8.94
C ASP A 96 27.95 8.19 10.17
N PRO A 97 26.77 8.31 10.78
CA PRO A 97 26.37 7.47 11.90
C PRO A 97 26.14 6.05 11.41
N ASN A 98 26.64 5.09 12.18
CA ASN A 98 26.34 3.68 11.97
C ASN A 98 25.67 3.08 13.21
N VAL A 99 24.89 2.03 12.98
CA VAL A 99 24.24 1.24 14.04
C VAL A 99 24.56 -0.21 13.78
N SER A 100 25.14 -0.89 14.76
CA SER A 100 25.46 -2.31 14.68
C SER A 100 24.34 -3.14 15.29
N PHE A 101 23.99 -4.24 14.64
CA PHE A 101 22.95 -5.17 15.03
C PHE A 101 23.55 -6.55 15.26
N SER A 102 22.95 -7.29 16.18
CA SER A 102 23.28 -8.68 16.47
C SER A 102 22.16 -9.60 15.99
N LYS A 103 22.52 -10.73 15.39
CA LYS A 103 21.56 -11.76 14.95
C LYS A 103 20.87 -12.37 16.17
N LEU A 104 19.55 -12.54 16.08
CA LEU A 104 18.77 -13.25 17.08
C LEU A 104 18.85 -14.76 16.86
N PRO A 105 18.77 -15.58 17.93
CA PRO A 105 18.62 -17.01 17.80
C PRO A 105 17.34 -17.38 17.02
N ASP A 106 17.40 -18.43 16.21
CA ASP A 106 16.31 -18.82 15.28
C ASP A 106 14.92 -18.87 15.93
N LEU A 107 14.83 -19.40 17.15
CA LEU A 107 13.55 -19.50 17.86
C LEU A 107 12.97 -18.12 18.20
N GLU A 108 13.82 -17.20 18.66
CA GLU A 108 13.40 -15.82 18.95
C GLU A 108 13.14 -15.05 17.65
N GLY A 109 14.00 -15.21 16.64
CA GLY A 109 13.87 -14.60 15.32
C GLY A 109 12.54 -14.94 14.66
N ARG A 110 12.17 -16.23 14.64
CA ARG A 110 10.87 -16.69 14.11
C ARG A 110 9.68 -16.11 14.85
N THR A 111 9.79 -16.03 16.18
CA THR A 111 8.74 -15.39 17.01
C THR A 111 8.62 -13.91 16.66
N GLN A 112 9.75 -13.23 16.45
CA GLN A 112 9.77 -11.84 16.03
C GLN A 112 9.14 -11.63 14.64
N ILE A 113 9.50 -12.43 13.65
CA ILE A 113 8.94 -12.36 12.29
C ILE A 113 7.43 -12.59 12.34
N LYS A 114 6.97 -13.60 13.08
CA LYS A 114 5.55 -13.88 13.26
C LYS A 114 4.81 -12.65 13.81
N GLU A 115 5.29 -12.09 14.90
CA GLU A 115 4.69 -10.90 15.51
C GLU A 115 4.74 -9.69 14.57
N LEU A 116 5.85 -9.48 13.86
CA LEU A 116 6.00 -8.39 12.89
C LEU A 116 4.97 -8.51 11.76
N LEU A 117 4.80 -9.71 11.20
CA LEU A 117 3.84 -9.99 10.14
C LEU A 117 2.40 -9.70 10.57
N PHE A 118 1.98 -10.21 11.73
CA PHE A 118 0.64 -9.95 12.25
C PHE A 118 0.44 -8.48 12.62
N SER A 119 1.47 -7.81 13.11
CA SER A 119 1.41 -6.36 13.37
C SER A 119 1.21 -5.57 12.08
N MET A 120 1.97 -5.88 11.01
CA MET A 120 1.80 -5.24 9.70
C MET A 120 0.40 -5.47 9.14
N ALA A 121 -0.09 -6.72 9.16
CA ALA A 121 -1.43 -7.05 8.71
C ALA A 121 -2.50 -6.30 9.52
N GLY A 122 -2.36 -6.24 10.84
CA GLY A 122 -3.25 -5.50 11.73
C GLY A 122 -3.27 -3.99 11.43
N SER A 123 -2.10 -3.38 11.20
CA SER A 123 -2.00 -1.97 10.82
C SER A 123 -2.69 -1.69 9.48
N LEU A 124 -2.50 -2.54 8.47
CA LEU A 124 -3.14 -2.39 7.16
C LEU A 124 -4.67 -2.50 7.26
N MET A 125 -5.19 -3.41 8.07
CA MET A 125 -6.63 -3.55 8.31
C MET A 125 -7.22 -2.29 8.98
N GLN A 126 -6.51 -1.70 9.93
CA GLN A 126 -6.92 -0.45 10.59
C GLN A 126 -6.88 0.75 9.63
N GLN A 127 -5.87 0.84 8.77
CA GLN A 127 -5.80 1.89 7.75
C GLN A 127 -7.01 1.82 6.78
N ASN A 128 -7.40 0.61 6.37
CA ASN A 128 -8.58 0.42 5.53
C ASN A 128 -9.89 0.74 6.27
N SER A 129 -9.94 0.53 7.58
CA SER A 129 -11.13 0.80 8.41
C SER A 129 -11.29 2.29 8.75
N THR A 130 -10.18 3.02 8.86
CA THR A 130 -10.16 4.47 9.10
C THR A 130 -10.26 5.27 7.80
N GLY A 131 -10.06 4.60 6.65
CA GLY A 131 -10.31 5.09 5.30
C GLY A 131 -11.80 5.20 4.92
N GLY A 132 -12.63 5.70 5.84
CA GLY A 132 -14.01 6.10 5.60
C GLY A 132 -14.13 7.34 4.71
N GLN A 133 -13.30 7.46 3.67
CA GLN A 133 -13.54 8.22 2.45
C GLN A 133 -12.82 7.49 1.31
N SER A 134 -13.24 6.24 1.06
CA SER A 134 -13.16 5.69 -0.28
C SER A 134 -13.94 6.64 -1.18
N SER A 135 -13.24 7.55 -1.84
CA SER A 135 -13.72 8.29 -2.99
C SER A 135 -13.98 7.28 -4.11
N SER A 136 -15.09 6.57 -4.01
CA SER A 136 -15.90 6.24 -5.17
C SER A 136 -15.92 7.51 -6.02
N PRO A 137 -15.68 7.48 -7.34
CA PRO A 137 -15.91 8.64 -8.17
C PRO A 137 -17.41 8.94 -8.08
N MET A 138 -17.79 9.78 -7.11
CA MET A 138 -19.08 10.43 -7.13
C MET A 138 -19.08 11.16 -8.46
N LYS A 139 -20.01 10.78 -9.34
CA LYS A 139 -20.37 11.57 -10.51
C LYS A 139 -20.62 12.98 -10.00
N SER A 140 -19.64 13.85 -10.13
CA SER A 140 -19.84 15.26 -9.92
C SER A 140 -20.83 15.65 -11.01
N LEU A 141 -22.06 15.96 -10.61
CA LEU A 141 -22.94 16.81 -11.38
C LEU A 141 -22.35 18.22 -11.33
N GLN A 142 -21.13 18.38 -11.85
CA GLN A 142 -20.66 19.67 -12.30
C GLN A 142 -21.54 20.01 -13.49
N LYS A 143 -22.60 20.78 -13.21
CA LYS A 143 -23.20 21.70 -14.19
C LYS A 143 -22.09 22.65 -14.64
N ARG A 144 -21.19 22.16 -15.48
CA ARG A 144 -20.36 23.01 -16.31
C ARG A 144 -21.31 23.53 -17.38
N SER A 145 -21.79 24.76 -17.18
CA SER A 145 -22.30 25.58 -18.26
C SER A 145 -21.15 25.81 -19.22
N THR A 146 -20.88 24.83 -20.08
CA THR A 146 -20.19 25.07 -21.34
C THR A 146 -21.30 25.30 -22.34
N ALA A 147 -21.52 26.57 -22.67
CA ALA A 147 -22.31 26.97 -23.82
C ALA A 147 -21.69 26.35 -25.07
N PHE A 148 -22.10 25.13 -25.40
CA PHE A 148 -21.99 24.61 -26.75
C PHE A 148 -23.26 25.04 -27.46
N GLU A 149 -23.15 26.11 -28.23
CA GLU A 149 -24.19 26.53 -29.14
C GLU A 149 -24.35 25.44 -30.21
N PRO A 150 -25.52 24.79 -30.36
CA PRO A 150 -25.71 23.81 -31.40
C PRO A 150 -25.79 24.56 -32.73
N ARG A 151 -24.77 24.36 -33.58
CA ARG A 151 -24.77 24.83 -34.97
C ARG A 151 -26.05 24.31 -35.64
N LYS A 152 -26.94 25.23 -36.02
CA LYS A 152 -28.15 24.94 -36.77
C LYS A 152 -27.76 24.29 -38.10
N HIS A 153 -27.95 22.98 -38.22
CA HIS A 153 -28.04 22.32 -39.51
C HIS A 153 -29.52 22.22 -39.89
N HIS A 154 -29.82 22.77 -41.05
CA HIS A 154 -31.14 22.80 -41.67
C HIS A 154 -31.58 21.41 -42.12
N GLY A 155 -32.87 21.12 -41.95
CA GLY A 155 -33.67 20.33 -42.89
C GLY A 155 -33.83 18.83 -42.60
N GLY A 156 -34.95 18.46 -41.95
CA GLY A 156 -35.48 17.08 -41.95
C GLY A 156 -36.79 16.98 -41.16
N PRO A 157 -37.81 16.19 -41.59
CA PRO A 157 -39.13 16.22 -40.97
C PRO A 157 -39.08 15.68 -39.54
N THR A 158 -39.70 16.41 -38.61
CA THR A 158 -39.87 16.02 -37.21
C THR A 158 -40.78 14.80 -37.10
N ILE A 159 -40.21 13.61 -36.97
CA ILE A 159 -40.97 12.41 -36.59
C ILE A 159 -41.38 12.59 -35.12
N ALA A 160 -42.70 12.66 -34.89
CA ALA A 160 -43.28 12.72 -33.57
C ALA A 160 -42.72 11.62 -32.67
N VAL A 161 -42.11 12.00 -31.54
CA VAL A 161 -41.58 11.06 -30.56
C VAL A 161 -42.76 10.33 -29.91
N ARG A 162 -43.11 9.14 -30.43
CA ARG A 162 -44.06 8.25 -29.77
C ARG A 162 -43.52 7.90 -28.37
N LYS A 163 -44.40 7.96 -27.36
CA LYS A 163 -44.08 7.59 -25.98
C LYS A 163 -43.50 6.17 -25.96
N ARG A 164 -42.27 6.03 -25.47
CA ARG A 164 -41.54 4.75 -25.39
C ARG A 164 -42.20 3.83 -24.38
N LEU A 165 -42.32 2.55 -24.70
CA LEU A 165 -42.87 1.55 -23.78
C LEU A 165 -41.80 1.14 -22.75
N PRO A 166 -42.20 0.79 -21.51
CA PRO A 166 -41.26 0.31 -20.49
C PRO A 166 -40.47 -0.91 -21.00
N GLY A 167 -39.13 -0.84 -20.96
CA GLY A 167 -38.23 -1.91 -21.39
C GLY A 167 -37.55 -1.70 -22.75
N ASP A 168 -37.80 -0.59 -23.44
CA ASP A 168 -37.04 -0.20 -24.63
C ASP A 168 -35.62 0.27 -24.26
N SER A 169 -34.62 -0.28 -24.96
CA SER A 169 -33.21 -0.03 -24.66
C SER A 169 -32.82 1.43 -24.95
N LEU A 170 -32.33 2.11 -23.92
CA LEU A 170 -31.91 3.52 -23.99
C LEU A 170 -30.61 3.74 -24.78
N ILE A 171 -29.75 2.73 -24.83
CA ILE A 171 -28.39 2.84 -25.38
C ILE A 171 -28.39 2.57 -26.90
N ASN A 172 -29.33 1.76 -27.39
CA ASN A 172 -29.42 1.44 -28.83
C ASN A 172 -30.87 1.52 -29.33
N PRO A 173 -31.41 2.75 -29.51
CA PRO A 173 -32.75 2.95 -30.00
C PRO A 173 -32.83 2.51 -31.48
N GLY A 174 -33.40 1.33 -31.72
CA GLY A 174 -33.52 0.75 -33.06
C GLY A 174 -33.22 -0.75 -33.12
N THR A 175 -32.65 -1.33 -32.06
CA THR A 175 -32.47 -2.79 -32.00
C THR A 175 -33.81 -3.46 -31.70
N ARG A 176 -34.45 -4.06 -32.71
CA ARG A 176 -35.62 -4.93 -32.49
C ARG A 176 -35.20 -6.15 -31.67
N ARG A 177 -35.91 -6.41 -30.58
CA ARG A 177 -35.70 -7.63 -29.78
C ARG A 177 -35.97 -8.85 -30.65
N LYS A 178 -35.13 -9.88 -30.53
CA LYS A 178 -35.45 -11.21 -31.06
C LYS A 178 -36.70 -11.72 -30.34
N LEU A 179 -37.72 -12.12 -31.09
CA LEU A 179 -38.89 -12.81 -30.54
C LEU A 179 -38.42 -14.09 -29.85
N ALA A 180 -38.97 -14.38 -28.68
CA ALA A 180 -38.74 -15.66 -28.03
C ALA A 180 -39.26 -16.77 -28.94
N ALA A 181 -38.52 -17.88 -29.03
CA ALA A 181 -38.93 -19.02 -29.83
C ALA A 181 -40.24 -19.58 -29.28
N THR A 182 -41.30 -19.53 -30.08
CA THR A 182 -42.52 -20.29 -29.82
C THR A 182 -42.16 -21.76 -30.00
N GLY A 183 -42.41 -22.58 -28.98
CA GLY A 183 -42.10 -24.01 -28.98
C GLY A 183 -42.78 -24.73 -30.15
N VAL A 184 -42.20 -25.86 -30.56
CA VAL A 184 -42.82 -26.79 -31.49
C VAL A 184 -43.80 -27.67 -30.73
N ASP A 185 -45.04 -27.76 -31.22
CA ASP A 185 -46.03 -28.73 -30.73
C ASP A 185 -45.76 -30.05 -31.46
N PHE A 186 -45.57 -31.13 -30.72
CA PHE A 186 -45.47 -32.46 -31.31
C PHE A 186 -46.87 -33.04 -31.36
N ASP A 187 -47.35 -33.32 -32.57
CA ASP A 187 -48.60 -34.04 -32.80
C ASP A 187 -48.37 -35.49 -32.35
N ASP A 188 -49.00 -35.88 -31.24
CA ASP A 188 -48.99 -37.25 -30.75
C ASP A 188 -49.85 -38.08 -31.71
N GLY A 189 -49.19 -38.64 -32.73
CA GLY A 189 -49.82 -39.62 -33.62
C GLY A 189 -50.27 -40.82 -32.81
N ASP A 190 -51.59 -40.99 -32.71
CA ASP A 190 -52.22 -42.21 -32.20
C ASP A 190 -51.76 -43.41 -33.06
N ASP A 191 -50.89 -44.24 -32.50
CA ASP A 191 -50.59 -45.58 -33.01
C ASP A 191 -51.84 -46.46 -32.89
N MET A 192 -52.55 -46.71 -33.99
CA MET A 192 -53.34 -47.93 -34.19
C MET A 192 -53.50 -48.34 -35.65
#